data_AF-A0A2A5CWK5-F1
#
_entry.id   AF-A0A2A5CWK5-F1
#
_cell.length_a   1.000
_cell.length_b   1.000
_cell.length_c   1.000
_cell.angle_alpha   90.00
_cell.angle_beta   90.00
_cell.angle_gamma   90.00
#
_symmetry.space_group_name_H-M   'P 1'
#
loop_
_entity.id
_entity.type
_entity.pdbx_description
1 polymer ?
#
loop_
_entity_poly.entity_id
_entity_poly.type
_entity_poly.pdbx_seq_one_letter_code
_entity_poly.pdbx_strand_id
1 'polypeptide(L)'
;MIRSFFIAALLTCLLFVSYGSSVALASQASAASNIGFVLYTKSHAPGTLNARWIYGDKYRGPGMATGGPREGFVGKYHVRYFYESGEFSDEYDMVIEKTGDVYKVSWITNGKVSAVGVGMKVESGLAIGWHRVDG
;
A
#
# COMPACT_ATOMS: atom_id res chain seq x y z
N MET A 1 45.87 61.36 -34.73
CA MET A 1 45.39 61.04 -33.36
C MET A 1 45.40 59.53 -33.22
N ILE A 2 46.53 58.87 -32.94
CA ILE A 2 47.05 58.51 -31.60
C ILE A 2 45.94 58.17 -30.60
N ARG A 3 45.73 56.88 -30.30
CA ARG A 3 46.19 56.25 -29.05
C ARG A 3 45.94 54.74 -29.04
N SER A 4 47.03 54.03 -28.85
CA SER A 4 47.19 52.61 -28.50
C SER A 4 46.45 52.24 -27.22
N PHE A 5 46.16 50.96 -27.01
CA PHE A 5 46.60 50.20 -25.82
C PHE A 5 46.52 48.69 -26.09
N PHE A 6 47.67 48.03 -25.92
CA PHE A 6 47.84 46.60 -25.78
C PHE A 6 47.39 46.14 -24.38
N ILE A 7 46.94 44.88 -24.24
CA ILE A 7 47.53 43.82 -23.36
C ILE A 7 46.48 42.73 -23.10
N ALA A 8 46.95 41.49 -23.25
CA ALA A 8 46.27 40.23 -23.09
C ALA A 8 45.92 39.89 -21.63
N ALA A 9 44.89 39.06 -21.45
CA ALA A 9 44.81 38.15 -20.31
C ALA A 9 44.18 36.82 -20.76
N LEU A 10 45.05 35.82 -20.82
CA LEU A 10 44.77 34.39 -20.98
C LEU A 10 44.23 33.87 -19.64
N LEU A 11 43.11 33.14 -19.59
CA LEU A 11 42.92 32.13 -18.54
C LEU A 11 41.99 30.99 -18.98
N THR A 12 42.66 29.85 -19.09
CA THR A 12 42.29 28.44 -19.17
C THR A 12 40.94 27.96 -18.63
N CYS A 13 40.35 27.06 -19.42
CA CYS A 13 39.78 25.75 -19.07
C CYS A 13 39.12 25.59 -17.70
N LEU A 14 37.84 25.22 -17.71
CA LEU A 14 37.33 24.02 -17.02
C LEU A 14 35.97 23.62 -17.61
N LEU A 15 36.01 22.61 -18.47
CA LEU A 15 34.84 21.81 -18.85
C LEU A 15 34.42 21.00 -17.62
N PHE A 16 33.47 21.52 -16.83
CA PHE A 16 32.79 20.69 -15.84
C PHE A 16 31.67 19.91 -16.53
N VAL A 17 32.03 18.68 -16.88
CA VAL A 17 31.12 17.58 -17.13
C VAL A 17 30.22 17.42 -15.90
N SER A 18 28.95 17.82 -15.99
CA SER A 18 27.92 17.45 -15.01
C SER A 18 27.34 16.09 -15.38
N TYR A 19 28.17 15.05 -15.32
CA TYR A 19 27.69 13.67 -15.22
C TYR A 19 27.69 13.26 -13.74
N GLY A 20 26.52 12.86 -13.26
CA GLY A 20 26.29 12.42 -11.87
C GLY A 20 25.70 13.55 -11.03
N SER A 21 24.47 13.49 -10.54
CA SER A 21 23.91 12.35 -9.83
C SER A 21 22.38 12.39 -9.84
N SER A 22 21.73 11.94 -10.91
CA SER A 22 20.29 11.63 -10.88
C SER A 22 19.99 10.27 -10.23
N VAL A 23 21.00 9.56 -9.73
CA VAL A 23 20.88 8.19 -9.22
C VAL A 23 20.58 8.13 -7.71
N ALA A 24 20.73 9.24 -6.97
CA ALA A 24 20.55 9.25 -5.52
C ALA A 24 19.10 9.32 -5.03
N LEU A 25 18.12 9.58 -5.91
CA LEU A 25 16.69 9.57 -5.56
C LEU A 25 16.00 8.22 -5.83
N ALA A 26 16.65 7.31 -6.56
CA ALA A 26 16.10 5.99 -6.89
C ALA A 26 16.39 4.91 -5.80
N SER A 27 17.13 5.25 -4.75
CA SER A 27 17.71 4.27 -3.81
C SER A 27 17.01 4.16 -2.45
N GLN A 28 15.86 4.81 -2.23
CA GLN A 28 15.15 4.73 -0.95
C GLN A 28 13.67 4.36 -1.06
N ALA A 29 13.30 3.66 -2.13
CA ALA A 29 12.18 2.74 -2.06
C ALA A 29 12.71 1.42 -1.50
N SER A 30 12.83 1.33 -0.17
CA SER A 30 12.73 0.01 0.48
C SER A 30 11.46 -0.61 -0.08
N ALA A 31 11.59 -1.68 -0.87
CA ALA A 31 10.44 -2.45 -1.30
C ALA A 31 9.76 -2.91 -0.02
N ALA A 32 8.65 -2.26 0.33
CA ALA A 32 7.90 -2.60 1.53
C ALA A 32 7.76 -4.13 1.54
N SER A 33 8.13 -4.76 2.66
CA SER A 33 8.00 -6.21 2.78
C SER A 33 6.59 -6.58 2.31
N ASN A 34 6.48 -7.51 1.35
CA ASN A 34 5.20 -7.91 0.73
C ASN A 34 4.38 -8.73 1.73
N ILE A 35 4.07 -8.12 2.86
CA ILE A 35 3.31 -8.64 3.98
C ILE A 35 2.51 -7.48 4.55
N GLY A 36 1.33 -7.80 5.04
CA GLY A 36 0.49 -6.86 5.72
C GLY A 36 -0.34 -7.55 6.79
N PHE A 37 -1.05 -6.72 7.54
CA PHE A 37 -1.96 -7.16 8.57
C PHE A 37 -3.24 -6.34 8.48
N VAL A 38 -4.38 -6.98 8.72
CA VAL A 38 -5.66 -6.28 8.85
C VAL A 38 -6.47 -6.88 9.98
N LEU A 39 -7.05 -6.01 10.79
CA LEU A 39 -8.06 -6.37 11.78
C LEU A 39 -9.42 -5.92 11.26
N TYR A 40 -10.34 -6.86 11.09
CA TYR A 40 -11.75 -6.57 10.84
C TYR A 40 -12.57 -6.66 12.11
N THR A 41 -13.40 -5.66 12.35
CA THR A 41 -14.37 -5.67 13.44
C THR A 41 -15.77 -5.50 12.86
N LYS A 42 -16.79 -6.08 13.51
CA LYS A 42 -18.18 -5.84 13.10
C LYS A 42 -18.50 -4.35 13.30
N SER A 43 -19.15 -3.74 12.31
CA SER A 43 -19.71 -2.39 12.47
C SER A 43 -21.12 -2.46 13.09
N HIS A 44 -21.70 -1.30 13.40
CA HIS A 44 -23.10 -1.21 13.84
C HIS A 44 -24.11 -1.58 12.75
N ALA A 45 -23.74 -1.44 11.47
CA ALA A 45 -24.60 -1.79 10.35
C ALA A 45 -24.44 -3.29 9.98
N PRO A 46 -25.52 -4.08 9.93
CA PRO A 46 -25.45 -5.48 9.48
C PRO A 46 -24.83 -5.60 8.08
N GLY A 47 -24.04 -6.66 7.86
CA GLY A 47 -23.37 -6.85 6.57
C GLY A 47 -22.14 -5.97 6.33
N THR A 48 -21.65 -5.28 7.36
CA THR A 48 -20.49 -4.40 7.22
C THR A 48 -19.42 -4.65 8.28
N LEU A 49 -18.16 -4.44 7.90
CA LEU A 49 -16.99 -4.57 8.76
C LEU A 49 -16.16 -3.30 8.70
N ASN A 50 -15.68 -2.83 9.86
CA ASN A 50 -14.60 -1.86 9.91
C ASN A 50 -13.28 -2.59 9.72
N ALA A 51 -12.30 -1.94 9.08
CA ALA A 51 -10.96 -2.45 8.92
C ALA A 51 -9.92 -1.47 9.48
N ARG A 52 -8.85 -2.01 10.06
CA ARG A 52 -7.59 -1.29 10.31
C ARG A 52 -6.46 -2.11 9.72
N TRP A 53 -5.72 -1.54 8.78
CA TRP A 53 -4.75 -2.26 7.98
C TRP A 53 -3.36 -1.63 8.05
N ILE A 54 -2.35 -2.46 7.83
CA ILE A 54 -0.93 -2.10 7.70
C ILE A 54 -0.35 -2.92 6.55
N TYR A 55 0.54 -2.33 5.75
CA TYR A 55 1.33 -2.99 4.71
C TYR A 55 2.81 -2.59 4.83
N GLY A 56 3.67 -3.60 5.01
CA GLY A 56 5.04 -3.41 5.47
C GLY A 56 5.09 -2.64 6.79
N ASP A 57 6.03 -1.71 6.88
CA ASP A 57 6.18 -0.75 8.00
C ASP A 57 5.71 0.67 7.63
N LYS A 58 5.34 0.88 6.35
CA LYS A 58 5.16 2.21 5.77
C LYS A 58 3.70 2.61 5.65
N TYR A 59 2.85 1.75 5.10
CA TYR A 59 1.48 2.12 4.75
C TYR A 59 0.51 1.55 5.77
N ARG A 60 -0.49 2.35 6.16
CA ARG A 60 -1.53 1.95 7.10
C ARG A 60 -2.74 2.86 6.97
N GLY A 61 -3.88 2.42 7.51
CA GLY A 61 -5.05 3.27 7.63
C GLY A 61 -6.34 2.50 7.94
N PRO A 62 -7.49 3.18 7.84
CA PRO A 62 -8.79 2.56 8.02
C PRO A 62 -9.29 1.91 6.72
N GLY A 63 -10.35 1.12 6.85
CA GLY A 63 -11.15 0.64 5.72
C GLY A 63 -12.56 0.25 6.13
N MET A 64 -13.39 -0.02 5.15
CA MET A 64 -14.79 -0.42 5.34
C MET A 64 -15.14 -1.49 4.31
N ALA A 65 -15.69 -2.61 4.78
CA ALA A 65 -16.24 -3.67 3.96
C ALA A 65 -17.77 -3.66 4.06
N THR A 66 -18.47 -3.80 2.93
CA THR A 66 -19.94 -3.77 2.84
C THR A 66 -20.47 -4.92 1.99
N GLY A 67 -21.78 -5.16 2.04
CA GLY A 67 -22.44 -6.20 1.23
C GLY A 67 -22.29 -7.62 1.75
N GLY A 68 -21.70 -7.78 2.95
CA GLY A 68 -21.49 -9.07 3.59
C GLY A 68 -22.73 -9.69 4.21
N PRO A 69 -22.58 -10.90 4.80
CA PRO A 69 -23.62 -11.54 5.58
C PRO A 69 -24.03 -10.68 6.78
N ARG A 70 -25.29 -10.78 7.19
CA ARG A 70 -25.80 -10.09 8.38
C ARG A 70 -25.03 -10.49 9.65
N GLU A 71 -24.59 -11.74 9.72
CA GLU A 71 -23.89 -12.30 10.87
C GLU A 71 -22.60 -13.03 10.48
N GLY A 72 -21.67 -13.05 11.43
CA GLY A 72 -20.35 -13.65 11.23
C GLY A 72 -19.44 -12.84 10.31
N PHE A 73 -18.34 -13.47 9.89
CA PHE A 73 -17.35 -12.88 8.99
C PHE A 73 -17.29 -13.59 7.62
N VAL A 74 -17.83 -14.81 7.52
CA VAL A 74 -17.70 -15.65 6.32
C VAL A 74 -18.68 -15.19 5.25
N GLY A 75 -18.16 -14.72 4.12
CA GLY A 75 -18.98 -14.24 3.02
C GLY A 75 -18.21 -13.38 2.03
N LYS A 76 -18.96 -12.75 1.13
CA LYS A 76 -18.43 -11.85 0.11
C LYS A 76 -18.71 -10.41 0.51
N TYR A 77 -17.74 -9.55 0.31
CA TYR A 77 -17.80 -8.13 0.63
C TYR A 77 -17.22 -7.32 -0.52
N HIS A 78 -17.64 -6.07 -0.62
CA HIS A 78 -16.87 -5.05 -1.32
C HIS A 78 -16.14 -4.20 -0.27
N VAL A 79 -14.81 -4.08 -0.36
CA VAL A 79 -13.99 -3.40 0.65
C VAL A 79 -13.20 -2.25 0.05
N ARG A 80 -13.18 -1.13 0.77
CA ARG A 80 -12.39 0.07 0.44
C ARG A 80 -11.42 0.37 1.58
N TYR A 81 -10.20 0.71 1.21
CA TYR A 81 -9.15 1.12 2.13
C TYR A 81 -8.73 2.54 1.86
N PHE A 82 -8.35 3.21 2.95
CA PHE A 82 -7.85 4.57 2.93
C PHE A 82 -6.53 4.60 3.70
N TYR A 83 -5.66 5.54 3.34
CA TYR A 83 -4.50 5.88 4.14
C TYR A 83 -4.93 6.63 5.41
N GLU A 84 -4.02 6.79 6.38
CA GLU A 84 -4.29 7.60 7.58
C GLU A 84 -4.69 9.05 7.27
N SER A 85 -4.24 9.59 6.12
CA SER A 85 -4.65 10.91 5.62
C SER A 85 -6.13 10.99 5.22
N GLY A 86 -6.82 9.85 5.10
CA GLY A 86 -8.16 9.74 4.53
C GLY A 86 -8.19 9.63 3.00
N GLU A 87 -7.03 9.71 2.35
CA GLU A 87 -6.91 9.48 0.90
C GLU A 87 -7.22 8.02 0.56
N PHE A 88 -7.89 7.80 -0.58
CA PHE A 88 -8.18 6.47 -1.09
C PHE A 88 -6.89 5.69 -1.39
N SER A 89 -6.82 4.44 -0.94
CA SER A 89 -5.69 3.54 -1.23
C SER A 89 -6.09 2.56 -2.32
N ASP A 90 -7.04 1.67 -2.02
CA ASP A 90 -7.40 0.54 -2.86
C ASP A 90 -8.84 0.09 -2.59
N GLU A 91 -9.45 -0.61 -3.54
CA GLU A 91 -10.71 -1.33 -3.35
C GLU A 91 -10.67 -2.73 -3.96
N TYR A 92 -11.45 -3.65 -3.37
CA TYR A 92 -11.49 -5.05 -3.75
C TYR A 92 -12.87 -5.66 -3.57
N ASP A 93 -13.15 -6.69 -4.36
CA ASP A 93 -14.09 -7.73 -3.95
C ASP A 93 -13.35 -8.68 -3.01
N MET A 94 -13.84 -8.80 -1.79
CA MET A 94 -13.22 -9.61 -0.74
C MET A 94 -14.06 -10.84 -0.44
N VAL A 95 -13.42 -12.00 -0.36
CA VAL A 95 -14.06 -13.27 0.02
C VAL A 95 -13.40 -13.78 1.28
N ILE A 96 -14.20 -14.04 2.31
CA ILE A 96 -13.76 -14.63 3.58
C ILE A 96 -14.38 -16.03 3.71
N GLU A 97 -13.53 -17.03 3.88
CA GLU A 97 -13.91 -18.43 4.10
C GLU A 97 -13.37 -18.93 5.45
N LYS A 98 -13.98 -19.96 6.02
CA LYS A 98 -13.50 -20.61 7.26
C LYS A 98 -13.29 -22.10 7.02
N THR A 99 -12.14 -22.62 7.46
CA THR A 99 -11.82 -24.06 7.48
C THR A 99 -11.30 -24.43 8.86
N GLY A 100 -12.07 -25.20 9.63
CA GLY A 100 -11.79 -25.41 11.05
C GLY A 100 -11.82 -24.07 11.78
N ASP A 101 -10.73 -23.70 12.44
CA ASP A 101 -10.58 -22.42 13.15
C ASP A 101 -9.78 -21.36 12.39
N VAL A 102 -9.35 -21.68 11.17
CA VAL A 102 -8.61 -20.77 10.30
C VAL A 102 -9.57 -20.07 9.36
N TYR A 103 -9.42 -18.76 9.24
CA TYR A 103 -10.06 -17.95 8.22
C TYR A 103 -9.10 -17.73 7.06
N LYS A 104 -9.60 -17.89 5.85
CA LYS A 104 -8.89 -17.59 4.60
C LYS A 104 -9.56 -16.39 3.96
N VAL A 105 -8.76 -15.44 3.48
CA VAL A 105 -9.27 -14.24 2.83
C VAL A 105 -8.60 -14.07 1.47
N SER A 106 -9.39 -13.75 0.46
CA SER A 106 -8.91 -13.36 -0.86
C SER A 106 -9.42 -11.97 -1.19
N TRP A 107 -8.53 -11.11 -1.69
CA TRP A 107 -8.88 -9.80 -2.24
C TRP A 107 -8.73 -9.85 -3.75
N ILE A 108 -9.79 -9.50 -4.46
CA ILE A 108 -9.96 -9.71 -5.89
C ILE A 108 -10.15 -8.36 -6.58
N THR A 109 -9.41 -8.14 -7.65
CA THR A 109 -9.54 -6.96 -8.52
C THR A 109 -9.69 -7.45 -9.96
N ASN A 110 -10.70 -6.95 -10.67
CA ASN A 110 -10.97 -7.33 -12.07
C ASN A 110 -11.04 -8.86 -12.28
N GLY A 111 -11.65 -9.58 -11.33
CA GLY A 111 -11.79 -11.04 -11.37
C GLY A 111 -10.51 -11.83 -11.11
N LYS A 112 -9.38 -11.17 -10.82
CA LYS A 112 -8.11 -11.81 -10.46
C LYS A 112 -7.80 -11.62 -8.98
N VAL A 113 -7.23 -12.65 -8.35
CA VAL A 113 -6.79 -12.55 -6.95
C VAL A 113 -5.56 -11.66 -6.90
N SER A 114 -5.65 -10.57 -6.14
CA SER A 114 -4.59 -9.56 -5.96
C SER A 114 -3.83 -9.76 -4.64
N ALA A 115 -4.48 -10.36 -3.65
CA ALA A 115 -3.88 -10.69 -2.36
C ALA A 115 -4.58 -11.88 -1.71
N VAL A 116 -3.84 -12.59 -0.86
CA VAL A 116 -4.37 -13.69 -0.03
C VAL A 116 -3.92 -13.50 1.41
N GLY A 117 -4.72 -14.03 2.33
CA GLY A 117 -4.44 -13.92 3.75
C GLY A 117 -5.02 -15.07 4.56
N VAL A 118 -4.44 -15.28 5.72
CA VAL A 118 -4.89 -16.25 6.71
C VAL A 118 -4.97 -15.59 8.08
N GLY A 119 -5.90 -16.05 8.89
CA GLY A 119 -6.02 -15.52 10.23
C GLY A 119 -7.02 -16.25 11.11
N MET A 120 -7.33 -15.63 12.22
CA MET A 120 -8.14 -16.22 13.28
C MET A 120 -9.03 -15.17 13.95
N LYS A 121 -10.12 -15.64 14.52
CA LYS A 121 -10.96 -14.79 15.37
C LYS A 121 -10.20 -14.48 16.67
N VAL A 122 -10.14 -13.22 17.01
CA VAL A 122 -9.67 -12.69 18.29
C VAL A 122 -10.85 -12.06 19.03
N GLU A 123 -10.66 -11.64 20.28
CA GLU A 123 -11.73 -11.08 21.12
C GLU A 123 -12.49 -9.94 20.41
N SER A 124 -11.75 -9.04 19.78
CA SER A 124 -12.30 -7.83 19.16
C SER A 124 -12.69 -7.98 17.68
N GLY A 125 -12.39 -9.10 17.03
CA GLY A 125 -12.58 -9.18 15.57
C GLY A 125 -11.91 -10.37 14.89
N LEU A 126 -11.60 -10.19 13.61
CA LEU A 126 -10.89 -11.14 12.76
C LEU A 126 -9.53 -10.55 12.38
N ALA A 127 -8.46 -11.13 12.91
CA ALA A 127 -7.08 -10.72 12.67
C ALA A 127 -6.48 -11.55 11.53
N ILE A 128 -6.03 -10.90 10.45
CA ILE A 128 -5.54 -11.54 9.23
C ILE A 128 -4.15 -11.01 8.88
N GLY A 129 -3.19 -11.91 8.73
CA GLY A 129 -1.94 -11.64 8.01
C GLY A 129 -2.13 -11.91 6.52
N TRP A 130 -1.59 -11.06 5.66
CA TRP A 130 -1.79 -11.16 4.22
C TRP A 130 -0.54 -10.78 3.42
N HIS A 131 -0.50 -11.16 2.15
CA HIS A 131 0.50 -10.69 1.19
C HIS A 131 -0.15 -10.49 -0.19
N ARG A 132 0.43 -9.62 -1.02
CA ARG A 132 0.05 -9.53 -2.44
C ARG A 132 0.52 -10.78 -3.17
N VAL A 133 -0.26 -11.20 -4.15
CA VAL A 133 0.18 -12.23 -5.11
C VAL A 133 0.52 -11.52 -6.42
N ASP A 134 1.67 -11.86 -7.00
CA ASP A 134 2.00 -11.40 -8.34
C ASP A 134 1.03 -12.09 -9.32
N GLY A 135 0.37 -11.28 -10.16
CA GLY A 135 -0.65 -11.73 -11.10
C GLY A 135 -0.12 -12.24 -12.43
#